data_AF-A0A8T4G685-F1
#
_entry.id   AF-A0A8T4G685-F1
#
_cell.length_a   1.000
_cell.length_b   1.000
_cell.length_c   1.000
_cell.angle_alpha   90.00
_cell.angle_beta   90.00
_cell.angle_gamma   90.00
#
_symmetry.space_group_name_H-M   'P 1'
#
loop_
_entity.id
_entity.type
_entity.pdbx_description
1 polymer ?
#
loop_
_entity_poly.entity_id
_entity_poly.type
_entity_poly.pdbx_seq_one_letter_code
_entity_poly.pdbx_strand_id
1 'polypeptide(L)'
;MLYINTFLDRIGEIIRGERSVEEADELLEQKNILEMFKKDCEEIINLYKSGKAEKEEVQRNFYLLKTYVVSQLAIHFDRLKEFAESKGVRIEKRLEPEVINEIALYIDRIEKEI
;
A
#
# COMPACT_ATOMS: atom_id res chain seq x y z
N MET A 1 -8.63 2.97 16.05
CA MET A 1 -7.90 3.95 15.22
C MET A 1 -7.70 3.32 13.86
N LEU A 2 -8.43 3.83 12.87
CA LEU A 2 -8.45 3.31 11.51
C LEU A 2 -7.12 3.62 10.77
N TYR A 3 -6.47 2.58 10.27
CA TYR A 3 -5.39 2.69 9.27
C TYR A 3 -5.44 1.46 8.37
N ILE A 4 -5.75 1.67 7.09
CA ILE A 4 -5.88 0.62 6.07
C ILE A 4 -4.73 0.82 5.11
N ASN A 5 -3.88 -0.19 4.98
CA ASN A 5 -2.76 -0.19 4.05
C ASN A 5 -2.43 -1.64 3.68
N THR A 6 -3.14 -2.17 2.67
CA THR A 6 -3.06 -3.58 2.29
C THR A 6 -1.64 -3.97 1.87
N PHE A 7 -0.92 -3.08 1.19
CA PHE A 7 0.45 -3.36 0.77
C PHE A 7 1.38 -3.56 1.97
N LEU A 8 1.29 -2.68 2.97
CA LEU A 8 2.09 -2.78 4.19
C LEU A 8 1.78 -4.06 4.98
N ASP A 9 0.50 -4.40 5.11
CA ASP A 9 0.08 -5.60 5.83
C ASP A 9 0.62 -6.87 5.15
N ARG A 10 0.49 -6.97 3.82
CA ARG A 10 1.01 -8.09 3.04
C ARG A 10 2.53 -8.23 3.10
N ILE A 11 3.28 -7.12 3.12
CA ILE A 11 4.72 -7.15 3.40
C ILE A 11 4.98 -7.78 4.77
N GLY A 12 4.25 -7.33 5.79
CA GLY A 12 4.37 -7.85 7.15
C GLY A 12 4.10 -9.35 7.24
N GLU A 13 3.06 -9.82 6.57
CA GLU A 13 2.68 -11.25 6.50
C GLU A 13 3.80 -12.11 5.88
N ILE A 14 4.38 -11.67 4.77
CA ILE A 14 5.49 -12.38 4.11
C ILE A 14 6.74 -12.39 5.01
N ILE A 15 7.09 -11.26 5.62
CA ILE A 15 8.27 -11.17 6.51
C ILE A 15 8.12 -12.04 7.75
N ARG A 16 6.91 -12.14 8.32
CA ARG A 16 6.61 -13.00 9.48
C ARG A 16 6.47 -14.48 9.12
N GLY A 17 6.43 -14.83 7.84
CA GLY A 17 6.24 -16.20 7.37
C GLY A 17 4.78 -16.68 7.48
N GLU A 18 3.83 -15.77 7.61
CA GLU A 18 2.38 -16.07 7.57
C GLU A 18 1.92 -16.35 6.13
N ARG A 19 2.68 -15.86 5.14
CA ARG A 19 2.49 -16.11 3.72
C ARG A 19 3.79 -16.53 3.06
N SER A 20 3.67 -17.18 1.90
CA SER A 20 4.82 -17.70 1.17
C SER A 20 5.64 -16.56 0.57
N VAL A 21 6.97 -16.72 0.54
CA VAL A 21 7.88 -15.68 0.01
C VAL A 21 7.74 -15.53 -1.50
N GLU A 22 7.28 -16.56 -2.19
CA GLU A 22 6.98 -16.57 -3.62
C GLU A 22 5.88 -15.55 -3.98
N GLU A 23 4.99 -15.23 -3.03
CA GLU A 23 3.96 -14.20 -3.24
C GLU A 23 4.54 -12.78 -3.35
N ALA A 24 5.79 -12.57 -2.91
CA ALA A 24 6.46 -11.29 -3.07
C ALA A 24 6.61 -10.89 -4.55
N ASP A 25 6.70 -11.86 -5.46
CA ASP A 25 6.79 -11.57 -6.89
C ASP A 25 5.52 -10.86 -7.38
N GLU A 26 4.34 -11.41 -7.11
CA GLU A 26 3.07 -10.78 -7.47
C GLU A 26 2.84 -9.47 -6.71
N LEU A 27 3.21 -9.41 -5.43
CA LEU A 27 3.03 -8.23 -4.59
C LEU A 27 3.85 -7.02 -5.09
N LEU A 28 5.04 -7.28 -5.64
CA LEU A 28 5.96 -6.26 -6.17
C LEU A 28 5.67 -5.88 -7.64
N GLU A 29 4.54 -6.32 -8.21
CA GLU A 29 4.07 -5.79 -9.48
C GLU A 29 3.45 -4.40 -9.33
N GLN A 30 3.99 -3.42 -10.05
CA GLN A 30 3.55 -2.01 -9.94
C GLN A 30 2.04 -1.83 -10.17
N LYS A 31 1.47 -2.58 -11.12
CA LYS A 31 0.02 -2.55 -11.40
C LYS A 31 -0.78 -3.05 -10.21
N ASN A 32 -0.31 -4.10 -9.54
CA ASN A 32 -0.95 -4.63 -8.35
C ASN A 32 -0.82 -3.66 -7.18
N ILE A 33 0.35 -3.04 -7.00
CA ILE A 33 0.58 -2.01 -5.98
C ILE A 33 -0.42 -0.86 -6.15
N LEU A 34 -0.50 -0.29 -7.35
CA LEU A 34 -1.44 0.77 -7.68
C LEU A 34 -2.89 0.37 -7.37
N GLU A 35 -3.29 -0.82 -7.81
CA GLU A 35 -4.64 -1.33 -7.59
C GLU A 35 -4.97 -1.56 -6.10
N MET A 36 -4.01 -2.03 -5.29
CA MET A 36 -4.18 -2.18 -3.85
C MET A 36 -4.47 -0.83 -3.19
N PHE A 37 -3.69 0.22 -3.50
CA PHE A 37 -3.96 1.54 -2.93
C PHE A 37 -5.30 2.13 -3.40
N LYS A 38 -5.74 1.87 -4.64
CA LYS A 38 -7.07 2.28 -5.11
C LYS A 38 -8.17 1.63 -4.30
N LYS A 39 -8.07 0.31 -4.07
CA LYS A 39 -9.03 -0.44 -3.25
C LYS A 39 -9.03 0.00 -1.80
N ASP A 40 -7.86 0.28 -1.22
CA ASP A 40 -7.75 0.83 0.14
C ASP A 40 -8.50 2.17 0.23
N CYS A 41 -8.34 3.06 -0.75
CA CYS A 41 -9.09 4.32 -0.80
C CYS A 41 -10.61 4.09 -0.90
N GLU A 42 -11.06 3.19 -1.77
CA GLU A 42 -12.47 2.85 -1.91
C GLU A 42 -13.06 2.29 -0.61
N GLU A 43 -12.32 1.41 0.08
CA GLU A 43 -12.72 0.86 1.37
C GLU A 43 -12.84 1.95 2.44
N ILE A 44 -11.84 2.83 2.55
CA ILE A 44 -11.84 3.95 3.48
C ILE A 44 -13.06 4.87 3.24
N ILE A 45 -13.37 5.20 1.98
CA ILE A 45 -14.55 5.98 1.60
C ILE A 45 -15.86 5.25 1.94
N ASN A 46 -15.91 3.93 1.73
CA ASN A 46 -17.09 3.13 2.05
C ASN A 46 -17.35 3.09 3.56
N LEU A 47 -16.30 3.04 4.38
CA LEU A 47 -16.42 3.13 5.84
C LEU A 47 -16.99 4.47 6.27
N TYR A 48 -16.55 5.57 5.65
CA TYR A 48 -17.13 6.90 5.89
C TYR A 48 -18.60 6.97 5.48
N LYS A 49 -18.92 6.61 4.22
CA LYS A 49 -20.29 6.68 3.66
C LYS A 49 -21.28 5.77 4.39
N SER A 50 -20.82 4.66 4.96
CA SER A 50 -21.65 3.75 5.74
C SER A 50 -21.79 4.14 7.22
N GLY A 51 -21.13 5.20 7.67
CA GLY A 51 -21.15 5.65 9.06
C GLY A 51 -20.38 4.75 10.03
N LYS A 52 -19.53 3.85 9.51
CA LYS A 52 -18.69 2.95 10.32
C LYS A 52 -17.40 3.60 10.81
N ALA A 53 -17.00 4.71 10.21
CA ALA A 53 -15.85 5.51 10.63
C ALA A 53 -16.20 7.00 10.59
N GLU A 54 -15.72 7.75 11.57
CA GLU A 54 -15.91 9.19 11.63
C GLU A 54 -15.00 9.91 10.62
N LYS A 55 -15.40 11.13 10.22
CA LYS A 55 -14.64 11.95 9.25
C LYS A 55 -13.17 12.09 9.63
N GLU A 56 -12.88 12.38 10.90
CA GLU A 56 -11.51 12.59 11.39
C GLU A 56 -10.66 11.31 11.31
N GLU A 57 -11.23 10.13 11.56
CA GLU A 57 -10.52 8.85 11.44
C GLU A 57 -10.12 8.55 9.99
N VAL A 58 -11.03 8.86 9.07
CA VAL A 58 -10.87 8.63 7.63
C VAL A 58 -9.86 9.62 7.04
N GLN A 59 -9.95 10.91 7.40
CA GLN A 59 -8.94 11.93 7.06
C GLN A 59 -7.56 11.56 7.58
N ARG A 60 -7.48 11.08 8.83
CA ARG A 60 -6.21 10.60 9.40
C ARG A 60 -5.66 9.41 8.63
N ASN A 61 -6.50 8.46 8.22
CA ASN A 61 -6.06 7.32 7.42
C ASN A 61 -5.49 7.79 6.08
N PHE A 62 -6.19 8.66 5.34
CA PHE A 62 -5.70 9.22 4.08
C PHE A 62 -4.38 9.96 4.23
N TYR A 63 -4.22 10.78 5.28
CA TYR A 63 -2.96 11.45 5.58
C TYR A 63 -1.81 10.45 5.79
N LEU A 64 -2.03 9.41 6.59
CA LEU A 64 -1.03 8.37 6.84
C LEU A 64 -0.72 7.55 5.58
N LEU A 65 -1.73 7.23 4.78
CA LEU A 65 -1.60 6.45 3.54
C LEU A 65 -0.80 7.24 2.50
N LYS A 66 -1.11 8.53 2.31
CA LYS A 66 -0.37 9.43 1.42
C LYS A 66 1.07 9.60 1.88
N THR A 67 1.29 9.80 3.17
CA THR A 67 2.64 9.94 3.76
C THR A 67 3.45 8.66 3.56
N TYR A 68 2.82 7.50 3.76
CA TYR A 68 3.42 6.19 3.50
C TYR A 68 3.85 6.04 2.04
N VAL A 69 2.98 6.36 1.08
CA VAL A 69 3.28 6.26 -0.35
C VAL A 69 4.49 7.11 -0.71
N VAL A 70 4.50 8.38 -0.31
CA VAL A 70 5.58 9.31 -0.68
C VAL A 70 6.90 8.97 0.02
N SER A 71 6.84 8.50 1.28
CA SER A 71 8.04 8.44 2.13
C SER A 71 8.58 7.03 2.36
N GLN A 72 7.76 5.99 2.21
CA GLN A 72 8.09 4.62 2.66
C GLN A 72 7.88 3.55 1.59
N LEU A 73 6.98 3.75 0.61
CA LEU A 73 6.65 2.72 -0.38
C LEU A 73 7.88 2.20 -1.13
N ALA A 74 8.75 3.07 -1.63
CA ALA A 74 9.99 2.66 -2.30
C ALA A 74 10.93 1.87 -1.37
N ILE A 75 11.09 2.34 -0.13
CA ILE A 75 11.95 1.69 0.88
C ILE A 75 11.44 0.29 1.18
N HIS A 76 10.13 0.13 1.39
CA HIS A 76 9.52 -1.16 1.69
C HIS A 76 9.47 -2.09 0.47
N PHE A 77 9.33 -1.54 -0.73
CA PHE A 77 9.46 -2.28 -1.98
C PHE A 77 10.86 -2.94 -2.07
N ASP A 78 11.91 -2.13 -1.91
CA ASP A 78 13.29 -2.62 -1.96
C ASP A 78 13.58 -3.59 -0.81
N ARG A 79 13.03 -3.32 0.38
CA ARG A 79 13.19 -4.20 1.54
C ARG A 79 12.59 -5.59 1.33
N LEU A 80 11.39 -5.66 0.74
CA LEU A 80 10.76 -6.94 0.44
C LEU A 80 11.53 -7.69 -0.66
N LYS A 81 12.04 -6.96 -1.66
CA LYS A 81 12.89 -7.54 -2.71
C LYS A 81 14.17 -8.15 -2.13
N GLU A 82 14.90 -7.42 -1.28
CA GLU A 82 16.08 -7.92 -0.56
C GLU A 82 15.74 -9.16 0.29
N PHE A 83 14.60 -9.11 0.98
CA PHE A 83 14.15 -10.23 1.80
C PHE A 83 13.88 -11.47 0.95
N ALA A 84 13.14 -11.33 -0.16
CA ALA A 84 12.85 -12.43 -1.08
C ALA A 84 14.14 -13.03 -1.66
N GLU A 85 15.09 -12.19 -2.07
CA GLU A 85 16.39 -12.63 -2.59
C GLU A 85 17.17 -13.42 -1.54
N SER A 86 17.16 -12.97 -0.27
CA SER A 86 17.80 -13.70 0.85
C SER A 86 17.19 -15.08 1.12
N LYS A 87 15.95 -15.32 0.65
CA LYS A 87 15.23 -16.59 0.75
C LYS A 87 15.30 -17.42 -0.53
N GLY A 88 16.03 -16.97 -1.55
CA GLY A 88 16.22 -17.68 -2.81
C GLY A 88 15.23 -17.32 -3.92
N VAL A 89 14.37 -16.30 -3.71
CA VAL A 89 13.43 -15.80 -4.72
C VAL A 89 13.96 -14.47 -5.28
N ARG A 90 14.47 -14.51 -6.51
CA ARG A 90 15.00 -13.31 -7.19
C ARG A 90 13.89 -12.56 -7.90
N ILE A 91 13.75 -11.27 -7.62
CA ILE A 91 12.69 -10.41 -8.17
C ILE A 91 13.33 -9.27 -8.96
N GLU A 92 13.26 -9.31 -10.29
CA GLU A 92 13.87 -8.29 -11.17
C GLU A 92 12.95 -7.09 -11.44
N LYS A 93 11.98 -6.89 -10.57
CA LYS A 93 11.03 -5.76 -10.64
C LYS A 93 11.65 -4.52 -10.03
N ARG A 94 11.12 -3.38 -10.45
CA ARG A 94 11.44 -2.04 -9.95
C ARG A 94 10.14 -1.30 -9.71
N LEU A 95 10.18 -0.27 -8.88
CA LEU A 95 9.07 0.66 -8.71
C LEU A 95 9.43 2.00 -9.34
N GLU A 96 8.74 2.37 -10.42
CA GLU A 96 8.97 3.67 -11.05
C GLU A 96 8.50 4.82 -10.13
N PRO A 97 9.26 5.92 -10.04
CA PRO A 97 8.81 7.12 -9.34
C PRO A 97 7.46 7.65 -9.83
N GLU A 98 7.16 7.50 -11.12
CA GLU A 98 5.88 7.90 -11.72
C GLU A 98 4.69 7.16 -11.10
N VAL A 99 4.86 5.88 -10.74
CA VAL A 99 3.81 5.08 -10.10
C VAL A 99 3.57 5.57 -8.67
N ILE A 100 4.64 5.88 -7.92
CA ILE A 100 4.53 6.46 -6.57
C ILE A 100 3.76 7.78 -6.63
N ASN A 101 4.11 8.64 -7.59
CA ASN A 101 3.43 9.91 -7.82
C ASN A 101 1.97 9.72 -8.23
N GLU A 102 1.68 8.76 -9.11
CA GLU A 102 0.31 8.45 -9.53
C GLU A 102 -0.55 8.02 -8.32
N ILE A 103 -0.04 7.14 -7.46
CA ILE A 103 -0.75 6.70 -6.25
C ILE A 103 -0.98 7.88 -5.32
N ALA A 104 0.03 8.71 -5.07
CA ALA A 104 -0.10 9.87 -4.18
C ALA A 104 -1.12 10.89 -4.68
N LEU A 105 -1.15 11.15 -6.00
CA LEU A 105 -2.13 12.03 -6.64
C LEU A 105 -3.54 11.43 -6.63
N TYR A 106 -3.66 10.11 -6.80
CA TYR A 106 -4.94 9.42 -6.68
C TYR A 106 -5.51 9.58 -5.26
N ILE A 107 -4.68 9.33 -4.23
CA ILE A 107 -5.08 9.52 -2.83
C ILE A 107 -5.51 10.97 -2.56
N ASP A 108 -4.73 11.97 -3.00
CA ASP A 108 -5.05 13.39 -2.84
C ASP A 108 -6.38 13.78 -3.50
N ARG A 109 -6.71 13.15 -4.63
CA ARG A 109 -7.99 13.38 -5.31
C ARG A 109 -9.15 12.80 -4.52
N ILE A 110 -9.04 11.57 -4.04
CA ILE A 110 -10.13 10.89 -3.31
C ILE A 110 -10.35 11.51 -1.93
N GLU A 111 -9.28 11.93 -1.25
CA GLU A 111 -9.36 12.60 0.06
C GLU A 111 -10.29 13.84 0.04
N LYS A 112 -10.38 14.54 -1.10
CA LYS A 112 -11.25 15.71 -1.29
C LYS A 112 -12.75 15.38 -1.34
N GLU A 113 -13.12 14.11 -1.46
CA GLU A 113 -14.52 13.67 -1.46
C GLU A 113 -15.13 13.58 -0.04
N ILE A 114 -14.34 13.80 1.01
CA ILE A 114 -14.72 13.63 2.43
C ILE A 114 -15.07 14.95 3.12
#